data_AF-A0A1W6KN41-F1
#
_entry.id   AF-A0A1W6KN41-F1
#
_cell.length_a   1.000
_cell.length_b   1.000
_cell.length_c   1.000
_cell.angle_alpha   90.00
_cell.angle_beta   90.00
_cell.angle_gamma   90.00
#
_symmetry.space_group_name_H-M   'P 1'
#
loop_
_entity.id
_entity.type
_entity.pdbx_description
1 polymer ?
#
loop_
_entity_poly.entity_id
_entity_poly.type
_entity_poly.pdbx_seq_one_letter_code
_entity_poly.pdbx_strand_id
1 'polypeptide(L)'
;MPVETLPSPPWWRVAIALIVVPLIASFAYALYSPLYQGLPEMTERVIRTTQAVALIGAYPPTAVLGIPLLFYFRRRVGPSLANCAMVGAFVATFHWMCLVAFFGPDEAYTGDHITYQNGMLTWWGLLETLKLLAEIAVFCVAAGGLFWLVAAAGVKRQPVS
;
A
#
# COMPACT_ATOMS: atom_id res chain seq x y z
N MET A 1 6.34 29.00 -27.64
CA MET A 1 5.33 27.98 -27.32
C MET A 1 5.03 28.09 -25.83
N PRO A 2 3.77 28.19 -25.40
CA PRO A 2 3.45 28.14 -23.97
C PRO A 2 3.90 26.79 -23.42
N VAL A 3 4.70 26.81 -22.36
CA VAL A 3 5.08 25.60 -21.63
C VAL A 3 3.85 25.19 -20.83
N GLU A 4 3.06 24.23 -21.33
CA GLU A 4 1.97 23.64 -20.55
C GLU A 4 2.58 22.91 -19.35
N THR A 5 2.45 23.47 -18.14
CA THR A 5 2.81 22.77 -16.91
C THR A 5 1.72 21.76 -16.56
N LEU A 6 2.11 20.53 -16.22
CA LEU A 6 1.18 19.50 -15.75
C LEU A 6 0.38 20.03 -14.54
N PRO A 7 -0.96 19.81 -14.51
CA PRO A 7 -1.78 20.23 -13.37
C PRO A 7 -1.31 19.52 -12.10
N SER A 8 -0.87 20.30 -11.11
CA SER A 8 -0.37 19.78 -9.83
C SER A 8 -1.42 19.98 -8.73
N PRO A 9 -1.73 18.95 -7.94
CA PRO A 9 -2.63 19.11 -6.80
C PRO A 9 -2.03 20.03 -5.73
N PRO A 10 -2.86 20.78 -4.99
CA PRO A 10 -2.38 21.61 -3.89
C PRO A 10 -1.80 20.74 -2.77
N TRP A 11 -0.70 21.19 -2.18
CA TRP A 11 0.09 20.41 -1.20
C TRP A 11 -0.69 19.97 0.03
N TRP A 12 -1.67 20.75 0.49
CA TRP A 12 -2.48 20.37 1.63
C TRP A 12 -3.34 19.13 1.34
N ARG A 13 -3.86 18.96 0.11
CA ARG A 13 -4.63 17.77 -0.28
C ARG A 13 -3.74 16.54 -0.35
N VAL A 14 -2.51 16.72 -0.83
CA VAL A 14 -1.48 15.67 -0.86
C VAL A 14 -1.10 15.25 0.56
N ALA A 15 -0.87 16.20 1.47
CA ALA A 15 -0.56 15.92 2.87
C ALA A 15 -1.69 15.16 3.57
N ILE A 16 -2.94 15.57 3.37
CA ILE A 16 -4.10 14.84 3.89
C ILE A 16 -4.14 13.42 3.33
N ALA A 17 -3.94 13.25 2.02
CA ALA A 17 -3.96 11.93 1.40
C ALA A 17 -2.86 11.00 1.95
N LEU A 18 -1.65 11.53 2.19
CA LEU A 18 -0.54 10.76 2.78
C LEU A 18 -0.81 10.31 4.23
N ILE A 19 -1.67 11.01 4.96
CA ILE A 19 -2.04 10.66 6.34
C ILE A 19 -3.25 9.71 6.34
N VAL A 20 -4.31 10.07 5.63
CA VAL A 20 -5.61 9.42 5.74
C VAL A 20 -5.66 8.11 4.95
N VAL A 21 -5.07 8.04 3.76
CA VAL A 21 -5.19 6.88 2.88
C VAL A 21 -4.53 5.63 3.45
N PRO A 22 -3.29 5.66 3.99
CA PRO A 22 -2.69 4.48 4.61
C PRO A 22 -3.53 3.93 5.77
N LEU A 23 -4.12 4.81 6.58
CA LEU A 23 -4.99 4.41 7.69
C LEU A 23 -6.27 3.73 7.19
N ILE A 24 -6.95 4.33 6.20
CA ILE A 24 -8.18 3.75 5.62
C ILE A 24 -7.87 2.39 4.98
N ALA A 25 -6.78 2.27 4.23
CA ALA A 25 -6.39 1.01 3.61
C ALA A 25 -6.09 -0.07 4.67
N SER A 26 -5.40 0.30 5.75
CA SER A 26 -5.12 -0.61 6.87
C SER A 26 -6.38 -1.07 7.58
N PHE A 27 -7.34 -0.17 7.79
CA PHE A 27 -8.63 -0.49 8.39
C PHE A 27 -9.48 -1.39 7.49
N ALA A 28 -9.53 -1.09 6.19
CA ALA A 28 -10.23 -1.92 5.21
C ALA A 28 -9.66 -3.34 5.13
N TYR A 29 -8.32 -3.47 5.14
CA TYR A 29 -7.66 -4.76 5.22
C TYR A 29 -8.00 -5.48 6.53
N ALA A 30 -7.97 -4.79 7.68
CA ALA A 30 -8.28 -5.37 8.97
C ALA A 30 -9.72 -5.88 9.10
N LEU A 31 -10.68 -5.25 8.42
CA LEU A 31 -12.06 -5.74 8.32
C LEU A 31 -12.16 -7.02 7.49
N TYR A 32 -11.37 -7.12 6.41
CA TYR A 32 -11.35 -8.28 5.52
C TYR A 32 -10.62 -9.47 6.14
N SER A 33 -9.43 -9.24 6.69
CA SER A 33 -8.54 -10.25 7.27
C SER A 33 -8.05 -9.83 8.66
N PRO A 34 -8.91 -9.93 9.69
CA PRO A 34 -8.54 -9.61 11.06
C PRO A 34 -7.56 -10.65 11.61
N LEU A 35 -6.37 -10.19 11.99
CA LEU A 35 -5.35 -10.98 12.69
C LEU A 35 -5.78 -11.26 14.15
N TYR A 36 -4.86 -11.87 14.90
CA TYR A 36 -5.02 -12.16 16.33
C TYR A 36 -6.24 -13.04 16.63
N GLN A 37 -6.40 -14.17 15.92
CA GLN A 37 -7.54 -15.07 16.09
C GLN A 37 -7.72 -15.61 17.52
N GLY A 38 -6.71 -15.54 18.38
CA GLY A 38 -6.79 -15.89 19.79
C GLY A 38 -7.51 -14.86 20.68
N LEU A 39 -7.87 -13.68 20.17
CA LEU A 39 -8.63 -12.69 20.92
C LEU A 39 -10.14 -12.94 20.80
N PRO A 40 -10.91 -12.78 21.89
CA PRO A 40 -12.33 -13.11 21.91
C PRO A 40 -13.20 -12.10 21.15
N GLU A 41 -12.82 -10.82 21.12
CA GLU A 41 -13.63 -9.76 20.52
C GLU A 41 -13.20 -9.39 19.11
N MET A 42 -14.15 -9.41 18.15
CA MET A 42 -13.90 -9.02 16.76
C MET A 42 -13.44 -7.56 16.65
N THR A 43 -14.04 -6.65 17.42
CA THR A 43 -13.68 -5.23 17.43
C THR A 43 -12.22 -5.03 17.83
N GLU A 44 -11.77 -5.71 18.88
CA GLU A 44 -10.38 -5.63 19.33
C GLU A 44 -9.41 -6.18 18.28
N ARG A 45 -9.76 -7.29 17.63
CA ARG A 45 -8.98 -7.87 16.53
C ARG A 45 -8.82 -6.89 15.37
N VAL A 46 -9.89 -6.23 14.94
CA VAL A 46 -9.85 -5.23 13.86
C VAL A 46 -8.97 -4.05 14.26
N ILE A 47 -9.11 -3.53 15.49
CA ILE A 47 -8.32 -2.38 15.96
C ILE A 47 -6.83 -2.73 16.00
N ARG A 48 -6.45 -3.85 16.62
CA ARG A 48 -5.04 -4.27 16.71
C ARG A 48 -4.45 -4.59 15.34
N THR A 49 -5.23 -5.22 14.46
CA THR A 49 -4.80 -5.48 13.08
C THR A 49 -4.59 -4.18 12.31
N THR A 50 -5.51 -3.22 12.43
CA THR A 50 -5.38 -1.90 11.82
C THR A 50 -4.11 -1.21 12.27
N GLN A 51 -3.81 -1.24 13.57
CA GLN A 51 -2.59 -0.65 14.13
C GLN A 51 -1.33 -1.33 13.57
N ALA A 52 -1.28 -2.66 13.57
CA ALA A 52 -0.14 -3.42 13.07
C ALA A 52 0.11 -3.14 11.57
N VAL A 53 -0.94 -3.22 10.76
CA VAL A 53 -0.85 -2.98 9.31
C VAL A 53 -0.50 -1.52 9.02
N ALA A 54 -1.07 -0.56 9.75
CA ALA A 54 -0.75 0.85 9.55
C ALA A 54 0.72 1.15 9.90
N LEU A 55 1.18 0.69 11.05
CA LEU A 55 2.51 1.01 11.58
C LEU A 55 3.65 0.27 10.88
N ILE A 56 3.38 -0.91 10.31
CA ILE A 56 4.41 -1.74 9.68
C ILE A 56 4.22 -1.77 8.16
N GLY A 57 3.01 -2.06 7.69
CA GLY A 57 2.73 -2.36 6.30
C GLY A 57 2.27 -1.18 5.43
N ALA A 58 1.91 -0.04 6.01
CA ALA A 58 1.35 1.09 5.26
C ALA A 58 2.15 2.39 5.40
N TYR A 59 2.30 2.93 6.62
CA TYR A 59 3.00 4.21 6.81
C TYR A 59 4.50 4.15 6.47
N PRO A 60 5.28 3.16 6.94
CA PRO A 60 6.70 3.08 6.59
C PRO A 60 6.95 3.00 5.06
N PRO A 61 6.30 2.11 4.29
CA PRO A 61 6.53 2.11 2.84
C PRO A 61 5.99 3.35 2.15
N THR A 62 4.91 3.96 2.65
CA THR A 62 4.45 5.27 2.14
C THR A 62 5.52 6.35 2.33
N ALA A 63 6.17 6.39 3.50
CA ALA A 63 7.21 7.38 3.78
C ALA A 63 8.50 7.12 3.00
N VAL A 64 8.95 5.87 2.94
CA VAL A 64 10.25 5.49 2.35
C VAL A 64 10.19 5.39 0.83
N LEU A 65 9.08 4.94 0.25
CA LEU A 65 8.92 4.74 -1.19
C LEU A 65 7.92 5.73 -1.79
N GLY A 66 6.75 5.88 -1.16
CA GLY A 66 5.68 6.73 -1.69
C GLY A 66 6.06 8.21 -1.81
N ILE A 67 6.61 8.80 -0.76
CA ILE A 67 7.00 10.22 -0.74
C ILE A 67 8.11 10.51 -1.78
N PRO A 68 9.22 9.75 -1.87
CA PRO A 68 10.20 9.96 -2.93
C PRO A 68 9.62 9.81 -4.34
N LEU A 69 8.78 8.79 -4.59
CA LEU A 69 8.15 8.58 -5.90
C LEU A 69 7.22 9.75 -6.25
N LEU A 70 6.48 10.29 -5.28
CA LEU A 70 5.68 11.50 -5.48
C LEU A 70 6.55 12.68 -5.93
N PHE A 71 7.66 12.96 -5.25
CA PHE A 71 8.56 14.06 -5.65
C PHE A 71 9.21 13.84 -7.01
N TYR A 72 9.54 12.59 -7.34
CA TYR A 72 10.12 12.21 -8.63
C TYR A 72 9.12 12.36 -9.78
N PHE A 73 7.90 11.87 -9.61
CA PHE A 73 6.89 11.84 -10.67
C PHE A 73 6.07 13.13 -10.81
N ARG A 74 5.97 13.99 -9.77
CA ARG A 74 5.11 15.18 -9.81
C ARG A 74 5.39 16.14 -10.98
N ARG A 75 6.61 16.12 -11.55
CA ARG A 75 7.02 16.96 -12.69
C ARG A 75 7.08 16.21 -14.02
N ARG A 76 6.85 14.90 -14.00
CA ARG A 76 7.08 14.00 -15.14
C ARG A 76 5.79 13.34 -15.62
N VAL A 77 4.87 13.08 -14.70
CA VAL A 77 3.68 12.28 -14.94
C VAL A 77 2.46 13.00 -14.35
N GLY A 78 1.39 13.10 -15.14
CA GLY A 78 0.14 13.70 -14.67
C GLY A 78 -0.52 12.86 -13.59
N PRO A 79 -1.23 13.49 -12.62
CA PRO A 79 -1.89 12.78 -11.51
C PRO A 79 -3.21 12.14 -11.98
N SER A 80 -3.12 11.14 -12.85
CA SER A 80 -4.27 10.35 -13.29
C SER A 80 -4.60 9.25 -12.29
N LEU A 81 -5.85 8.78 -12.30
CA LEU A 81 -6.30 7.65 -11.48
C LEU A 81 -5.42 6.41 -11.69
N ALA A 82 -5.14 6.06 -12.96
CA ALA A 82 -4.32 4.92 -13.30
C ALA A 82 -2.89 5.02 -12.76
N ASN A 83 -2.27 6.21 -12.85
CA ASN A 83 -0.91 6.42 -12.34
C ASN A 83 -0.86 6.30 -10.82
N CYS A 84 -1.82 6.89 -10.11
CA CYS A 84 -1.89 6.77 -8.66
C CYS A 84 -2.19 5.32 -8.21
N ALA A 85 -3.05 4.61 -8.92
CA ALA A 85 -3.34 3.19 -8.67
C ALA A 85 -2.10 2.31 -8.86
N MET A 86 -1.36 2.48 -9.96
CA MET A 86 -0.12 1.73 -10.21
C MET A 86 0.96 2.03 -9.16
N VAL A 87 1.15 3.30 -8.80
CA VAL A 87 2.12 3.67 -7.75
C VAL A 87 1.70 3.11 -6.40
N GLY A 88 0.41 3.17 -6.06
CA GLY A 88 -0.14 2.57 -4.84
C GLY A 88 0.15 1.08 -4.76
N ALA A 89 -0.17 0.33 -5.83
CA ALA A 89 0.14 -1.09 -5.93
C ALA A 89 1.64 -1.36 -5.78
N PHE A 90 2.50 -0.59 -6.47
CA PHE A 90 3.94 -0.78 -6.41
C PHE A 90 4.52 -0.57 -5.01
N VAL A 91 4.20 0.53 -4.34
CA VAL A 91 4.79 0.93 -3.04
C VAL A 91 4.62 -0.17 -1.99
N ALA A 92 3.43 -0.72 -1.86
CA ALA A 92 3.15 -1.73 -0.85
C ALA A 92 3.61 -3.12 -1.27
N THR A 93 3.32 -3.55 -2.51
CA THR A 93 3.67 -4.90 -2.97
C THR A 93 5.18 -5.09 -2.98
N PHE A 94 5.94 -4.06 -3.38
CA PHE A 94 7.40 -4.08 -3.33
C PHE A 94 7.90 -4.21 -1.89
N HIS A 95 7.33 -3.45 -0.96
CA HIS A 95 7.70 -3.53 0.45
C HIS A 95 7.45 -4.93 1.05
N TRP A 96 6.27 -5.50 0.83
CA TRP A 96 5.94 -6.85 1.30
C TRP A 96 6.81 -7.92 0.66
N MET A 97 7.12 -7.79 -0.63
CA MET A 97 8.05 -8.69 -1.31
C MET A 97 9.46 -8.62 -0.69
N CYS A 98 9.95 -7.43 -0.33
CA CYS A 98 11.21 -7.29 0.40
C CYS A 98 11.15 -7.94 1.79
N LEU A 99 10.05 -7.78 2.53
CA LEU A 99 9.90 -8.42 3.84
C LEU A 99 9.97 -9.95 3.72
N VAL A 100 9.27 -10.52 2.74
CA VAL A 100 9.29 -11.97 2.50
C VAL A 100 10.68 -12.46 2.06
N ALA A 101 11.35 -11.71 1.17
CA ALA A 101 12.64 -12.12 0.63
C ALA A 101 13.79 -12.03 1.64
N PHE A 102 13.75 -11.05 2.56
CA PHE A 102 14.87 -10.77 3.46
C PHE A 102 14.61 -11.14 4.93
N PHE A 103 13.35 -11.30 5.33
CA PHE A 103 12.95 -11.55 6.73
C PHE A 103 12.04 -12.78 6.85
N GLY A 104 12.20 -13.77 5.98
CA GLY A 104 11.53 -15.05 6.08
C GLY A 104 11.93 -15.84 7.34
N PRO A 105 11.01 -16.59 7.95
CA PRO A 105 11.31 -17.42 9.12
C PRO A 105 12.13 -18.67 8.76
N ASP A 106 12.82 -19.26 9.74
CA ASP A 106 13.55 -20.51 9.56
C ASP A 106 12.62 -21.70 9.26
N GLU A 107 11.49 -21.77 9.97
CA GLU A 107 10.44 -22.75 9.74
C GLU A 107 9.05 -22.11 9.87
N ALA A 108 8.16 -22.45 8.96
CA ALA A 108 6.77 -22.02 9.01
C ALA A 108 5.86 -23.00 8.26
N TYR A 109 4.60 -23.03 8.67
CA TYR A 109 3.57 -23.93 8.18
C TYR A 109 2.27 -23.16 7.95
N THR A 110 1.54 -23.54 6.91
CA THR A 110 0.17 -23.09 6.68
C THR A 110 -0.72 -24.32 6.55
N GLY A 111 -1.51 -24.61 7.58
CA GLY A 111 -2.19 -25.90 7.72
C GLY A 111 -1.17 -27.03 7.82
N ASP A 112 -1.37 -28.10 7.05
CA ASP A 112 -0.48 -29.28 7.03
C ASP A 112 0.70 -29.16 6.04
N HIS A 113 0.91 -27.99 5.45
CA HIS A 113 1.94 -27.76 4.44
C HIS A 113 3.07 -26.87 4.96
N ILE A 114 4.31 -27.32 4.73
CA ILE A 114 5.52 -26.55 5.06
C ILE A 114 5.64 -25.36 4.10
N THR A 115 5.68 -24.13 4.61
CA THR A 115 5.90 -22.91 3.81
C THR A 115 7.35 -22.44 3.84
N TYR A 116 8.06 -22.67 4.95
CA TYR A 116 9.50 -22.44 5.09
C TYR A 116 10.18 -23.64 5.73
N GLN A 117 11.35 -24.00 5.21
CA GLN A 117 12.19 -25.07 5.76
C GLN A 117 13.65 -24.66 5.70
N ASN A 118 14.34 -24.65 6.84
CA ASN A 118 15.73 -24.21 6.97
C ASN A 118 15.98 -22.81 6.37
N GLY A 119 15.04 -21.88 6.58
CA GLY A 119 15.11 -20.50 6.06
C GLY A 119 14.80 -20.38 4.56
N MET A 120 14.50 -21.48 3.87
CA MET A 120 14.17 -21.48 2.45
C MET A 120 12.65 -21.53 2.25
N LEU A 121 12.14 -20.64 1.41
CA LEU A 121 10.75 -20.63 0.96
C LEU A 121 10.48 -21.88 0.11
N THR A 122 9.48 -22.68 0.49
CA THR A 122 9.07 -23.85 -0.27
C THR A 122 8.19 -23.46 -1.47
N TRP A 123 7.90 -24.39 -2.39
CA TRP A 123 6.94 -24.13 -3.47
C TRP A 123 5.55 -23.76 -2.95
N TRP A 124 5.11 -24.42 -1.88
CA TRP A 124 3.85 -24.08 -1.22
C TRP A 124 3.90 -22.68 -0.58
N GLY A 125 5.01 -22.36 0.11
CA GLY A 125 5.25 -21.02 0.64
C GLY A 125 5.23 -19.94 -0.42
N LEU A 126 5.78 -20.21 -1.61
CA LEU A 126 5.73 -19.29 -2.75
C LEU A 126 4.29 -19.04 -3.22
N LEU A 127 3.49 -20.09 -3.36
CA LEU A 127 2.07 -19.96 -3.74
C LEU A 127 1.28 -19.13 -2.72
N GLU A 128 1.46 -19.39 -1.43
CA GLU A 128 0.83 -18.61 -0.36
C GLU A 128 1.29 -17.15 -0.36
N THR A 129 2.59 -16.92 -0.58
CA THR A 129 3.15 -15.56 -0.72
C THR A 129 2.52 -14.82 -1.90
N LEU A 130 2.39 -15.46 -3.06
CA LEU A 130 1.80 -14.85 -4.24
C LEU A 130 0.31 -14.50 -4.03
N LYS A 131 -0.44 -15.36 -3.33
CA LYS A 131 -1.82 -15.06 -2.93
C LYS A 131 -1.88 -13.82 -2.04
N LEU A 132 -1.05 -13.77 -1.00
CA LEU A 132 -0.97 -12.62 -0.10
C LEU A 132 -0.61 -11.33 -0.85
N LEU A 133 0.39 -11.38 -1.73
CA LEU A 133 0.80 -10.23 -2.53
C LEU A 133 -0.30 -9.78 -3.49
N ALA A 134 -1.04 -10.70 -4.09
CA ALA A 134 -2.17 -10.39 -4.96
C ALA A 134 -3.31 -9.71 -4.19
N GLU A 135 -3.64 -10.20 -2.99
CA GLU A 135 -4.64 -9.58 -2.11
C GLU A 135 -4.22 -8.15 -1.75
N ILE A 136 -2.99 -7.97 -1.26
CA ILE A 136 -2.45 -6.67 -0.89
C ILE A 136 -2.46 -5.72 -2.10
N ALA A 137 -2.08 -6.21 -3.29
CA ALA A 137 -2.08 -5.40 -4.50
C ALA A 137 -3.48 -4.82 -4.81
N VAL A 138 -4.56 -5.59 -4.61
CA VAL A 138 -5.94 -5.10 -4.80
C VAL A 138 -6.26 -3.95 -3.84
N PHE A 139 -5.97 -4.10 -2.54
CA PHE A 139 -6.17 -3.03 -1.56
C PHE A 139 -5.34 -1.79 -1.89
N CYS A 140 -4.13 -1.99 -2.41
CA CYS A 140 -3.22 -0.90 -2.73
C CYS A 140 -3.55 -0.17 -4.04
N VAL A 141 -4.12 -0.87 -5.03
CA VAL A 141 -4.76 -0.24 -6.20
C VAL A 141 -5.90 0.67 -5.74
N ALA A 142 -6.78 0.16 -4.88
CA ALA A 142 -7.88 0.94 -4.32
C ALA A 142 -7.39 2.14 -3.50
N ALA A 143 -6.35 1.95 -2.68
CA ALA A 143 -5.70 3.03 -1.92
C ALA A 143 -5.11 4.10 -2.85
N GLY A 144 -4.45 3.71 -3.95
CA GLY A 144 -3.97 4.65 -4.97
C GLY A 144 -5.11 5.42 -5.63
N GLY A 145 -6.25 4.77 -5.87
CA GLY A 145 -7.47 5.43 -6.33
C GLY A 145 -8.05 6.43 -5.32
N LEU A 146 -8.06 6.06 -4.04
CA LEU A 146 -8.48 6.94 -2.95
C LEU A 146 -7.52 8.12 -2.79
N PHE A 147 -6.20 7.90 -2.92
CA PHE A 147 -5.21 8.96 -2.95
C PHE A 147 -5.49 9.94 -4.08
N TRP A 148 -5.79 9.43 -5.29
CA TRP A 148 -6.18 10.29 -6.41
C TRP A 148 -7.45 11.10 -6.10
N LEU A 149 -8.49 10.48 -5.53
CA LEU A 149 -9.72 11.18 -5.13
C LEU A 149 -9.44 12.32 -4.15
N VAL A 150 -8.67 12.05 -3.09
CA VAL A 150 -8.36 13.02 -2.05
C VAL A 150 -7.41 14.11 -2.57
N ALA A 151 -6.34 13.73 -3.26
CA ALA A 151 -5.27 14.63 -3.65
C ALA A 151 -5.56 15.40 -4.95
N ALA A 152 -6.03 14.71 -5.99
CA ALA A 152 -5.92 15.17 -7.39
C ALA A 152 -7.26 15.29 -8.14
N ALA A 153 -8.34 14.65 -7.68
CA ALA A 153 -9.64 14.77 -8.35
C ALA A 153 -10.08 16.24 -8.42
N GLY A 154 -10.52 16.67 -9.60
CA GLY A 154 -10.99 18.04 -9.85
C GLY A 154 -9.89 19.10 -10.01
N VAL A 155 -8.60 18.75 -10.03
CA VAL A 155 -7.53 19.72 -10.33
C VAL A 155 -7.57 20.08 -11.81
N LYS A 156 -8.00 21.31 -12.11
CA LYS A 156 -8.07 21.85 -13.48
C LYS A 156 -6.69 22.33 -13.95
N ARG A 157 -6.40 22.23 -15.25
CA ARG A 157 -5.23 22.88 -15.87
C ARG A 157 -5.36 24.39 -15.66
N GLN A 158 -4.41 25.01 -14.98
CA GLN A 158 -4.29 26.46 -14.97
C GLN A 158 -3.56 26.88 -16.25
N PRO A 159 -4.15 27.72 -17.12
CA PRO A 159 -3.38 28.38 -18.17
C PRO A 159 -2.39 29.34 -17.51
N VAL A 160 -1.13 29.29 -17.95
CA VAL A 160 -0.10 30.25 -17.52
C VAL A 160 -0.48 31.61 -18.11
N SER A 161 -0.71 32.60 -17.23
CA SER A 161 -0.86 34.01 -17.60
C SER A 161 0.48 34.59 -18.04
#